data_AF-A0A523RVG4-F1
#
_entry.id   AF-A0A523RVG4-F1
#
_cell.length_a   1.000
_cell.length_b   1.000
_cell.length_c   1.000
_cell.angle_alpha   90.00
_cell.angle_beta   90.00
_cell.angle_gamma   90.00
#
_symmetry.space_group_name_H-M   'P 1'
#
loop_
_entity.id
_entity.type
_entity.pdbx_description
1 polymer ?
#
loop_
_entity_poly.entity_id
_entity_poly.type
_entity_poly.pdbx_seq_one_letter_code
_entity_poly.pdbx_strand_id
1 'polypeptide(L)'
;KKKVKGEVTAYHLTLLAKNIKGYQNLMELVTAGYQEGFYYHPRLDKELLSQKKEGLIALSGCTKGEIPFLLGQSRFDKAKEVCQFYRDLYGEDFYLEIQDLGLESQGKINSSLVNLSQELSIPLVATNDIHYLEREDAKVQDVLLCIQTGKALKDTDRLKFTSSELYFRSSQEMGEVFSHLPEAISNTRLISDKCNLKLELGKSHLPLYRGPGGRDLDGYIRELCEKRLPQCYPVLSPSLKERLETELAIISKMGYAGYFLIVWDFIHYAKKKKILVGPGRGSVTGSLVAYLLGITNIDPLAYGLLFERFLNPERTAMPDIDIDIQDERRGEVIEYVRKKYGEDNVTQIITFGTMAARAAVRDVGRVLGIPYSKVDRIAKLISFNRELKIAIEESRELKELLAEDGEIKTLFEIAQGVEGLTRHASTHAAGVVIAPDKLTHYTPLYRTNKNEITTQYEMHAIEAIGLLKMDFLGLKTLNVIEDTLRLIKENKKKEVDLDKISLKDKSTYRLLSGGETLGVFQVESKGMQDLIKKLSPEKFEDLIAILALYRPGPLHSRMMDDFIDRKRGRSEVKYLHP
;
A
#
# COMPACT_ATOMS: atom_id res chain seq x y z
N LYS A 1 -8.10 25.58 -19.16
CA LYS A 1 -7.76 26.43 -20.33
C LYS A 1 -7.42 25.51 -21.50
N LYS A 2 -8.04 25.68 -22.68
CA LYS A 2 -7.72 24.87 -23.88
C LYS A 2 -6.28 25.16 -24.32
N LYS A 3 -5.53 24.10 -24.64
CA LYS A 3 -4.12 24.12 -25.07
C LYS A 3 -3.94 25.05 -26.29
N VAL A 4 -3.08 26.06 -26.18
CA VAL A 4 -2.47 26.66 -27.37
C VAL A 4 -1.43 25.64 -27.86
N LYS A 5 -1.60 25.16 -29.09
CA LYS A 5 -0.73 24.14 -29.68
C LYS A 5 0.70 24.73 -29.78
N GLY A 6 1.62 24.28 -28.93
CA GLY A 6 3.05 24.64 -29.02
C GLY A 6 3.70 25.22 -27.75
N GLU A 7 2.94 25.58 -26.70
CA GLU A 7 3.55 26.04 -25.44
C GLU A 7 4.04 24.87 -24.59
N VAL A 8 5.32 24.93 -24.19
CA VAL A 8 5.90 24.01 -23.22
C VAL A 8 5.33 24.34 -21.84
N THR A 9 4.79 23.33 -21.16
CA THR A 9 4.10 23.51 -19.87
C THR A 9 4.93 23.05 -18.67
N ALA A 10 6.04 22.34 -18.92
CA ALA A 10 7.00 21.87 -17.93
C ALA A 10 8.29 21.40 -18.63
N TYR A 11 9.40 21.40 -17.89
CA TYR A 11 10.68 20.84 -18.30
C TYR A 11 11.07 19.67 -17.38
N HIS A 12 11.96 18.80 -17.85
CA HIS A 12 12.54 17.74 -17.04
C HIS A 12 13.76 18.26 -16.26
N LEU A 13 13.96 17.75 -15.05
CA LEU A 13 15.14 18.00 -14.23
C LEU A 13 15.40 16.75 -13.39
N THR A 14 16.63 16.26 -13.37
CA THR A 14 17.00 15.07 -12.60
C THR A 14 17.57 15.52 -11.25
N LEU A 15 16.99 15.06 -10.13
CA LEU A 15 17.47 15.38 -8.79
C LEU A 15 17.85 14.11 -8.04
N LEU A 16 19.02 14.12 -7.41
CA LEU A 16 19.55 13.00 -6.63
C LEU A 16 19.77 13.42 -5.18
N ALA A 17 19.34 12.60 -4.21
CA ALA A 17 19.58 12.87 -2.80
C ALA A 17 20.97 12.38 -2.36
N LYS A 18 21.82 13.29 -1.91
CA LYS A 18 23.15 12.95 -1.37
C LYS A 18 23.09 12.31 0.01
N ASN A 19 22.11 12.70 0.80
CA ASN A 19 22.01 12.36 2.22
C ASN A 19 20.55 12.45 2.70
N ILE A 20 20.32 12.22 3.99
CA ILE A 20 18.98 12.23 4.58
C ILE A 20 18.25 13.57 4.39
N LYS A 21 18.96 14.70 4.45
CA LYS A 21 18.38 16.03 4.23
C LYS A 21 17.92 16.22 2.80
N GLY A 22 18.72 15.78 1.83
CA GLY A 22 18.33 15.75 0.42
C GLY A 22 17.12 14.85 0.18
N TYR A 23 17.08 13.68 0.80
CA TYR A 23 15.95 12.75 0.67
C TYR A 23 14.65 13.34 1.25
N GLN A 24 14.70 14.01 2.41
CA GLN A 24 13.57 14.75 2.96
C GLN A 24 13.10 15.87 2.03
N ASN A 25 14.04 16.65 1.47
CA ASN A 25 13.71 17.68 0.49
C ASN A 25 13.06 17.08 -0.77
N LEU A 26 13.53 15.93 -1.27
CA LEU A 26 12.88 15.22 -2.38
C LEU A 26 11.45 14.80 -2.03
N MET A 27 11.23 14.24 -0.84
CA MET A 27 9.87 13.85 -0.41
C MET A 27 8.91 15.04 -0.35
N GLU A 28 9.37 16.18 0.14
CA GLU A 28 8.59 17.43 0.15
C GLU A 28 8.32 17.97 -1.25
N LEU A 29 9.34 17.99 -2.12
CA LEU A 29 9.20 18.42 -3.52
C LEU A 29 8.19 17.53 -4.25
N VAL A 30 8.36 16.21 -4.19
CA VAL A 30 7.43 15.24 -4.81
C VAL A 30 6.01 15.45 -4.29
N THR A 31 5.86 15.66 -2.97
CA THR A 31 4.56 15.94 -2.34
C THR A 31 3.92 17.22 -2.89
N ALA A 32 4.65 18.33 -2.92
CA ALA A 32 4.17 19.60 -3.44
C ALA A 32 3.77 19.50 -4.92
N GLY A 33 4.52 18.73 -5.72
CA GLY A 33 4.20 18.46 -7.11
C GLY A 33 2.82 17.81 -7.29
N TYR A 34 2.45 16.87 -6.42
CA TYR A 34 1.13 16.22 -6.45
C TYR A 34 0.01 17.03 -5.79
N GLN A 35 0.32 17.79 -4.75
CA GLN A 35 -0.71 18.51 -3.99
C GLN A 35 -1.04 19.90 -4.55
N GLU A 36 -0.06 20.61 -5.08
CA GLU A 36 -0.16 22.02 -5.48
C GLU A 36 0.12 22.20 -6.97
N GLY A 37 1.18 21.56 -7.49
CA GLY A 37 1.68 21.78 -8.86
C GLY A 37 0.99 20.96 -9.96
N PHE A 38 0.03 20.10 -9.61
CA PHE A 38 -0.55 19.14 -10.53
C PHE A 38 -1.42 19.83 -11.60
N TYR A 39 -1.10 19.58 -12.87
CA TYR A 39 -1.95 19.95 -14.00
C TYR A 39 -2.25 18.73 -14.87
N TYR A 40 -1.35 18.38 -15.79
CA TYR A 40 -1.34 17.08 -16.46
C TYR A 40 -0.38 16.09 -15.80
N HIS A 41 0.68 16.64 -15.21
CA HIS A 41 1.70 15.95 -14.45
C HIS A 41 1.97 16.76 -13.16
N PRO A 42 2.52 16.13 -12.10
CA PRO A 42 3.05 16.87 -10.97
C PRO A 42 4.24 17.73 -11.44
N ARG A 43 4.25 19.01 -11.06
CA ARG A 43 5.27 19.99 -11.50
C ARG A 43 5.78 20.78 -10.32
N LEU A 44 6.99 21.31 -10.46
CA LEU A 44 7.66 22.11 -9.44
C LEU A 44 8.07 23.45 -10.04
N ASP A 45 7.95 24.49 -9.22
CA ASP A 45 8.41 25.83 -9.58
C ASP A 45 9.85 26.05 -9.10
N LYS A 46 10.56 26.95 -9.78
CA LYS A 46 11.96 27.28 -9.44
C LYS A 46 12.08 27.91 -8.06
N GLU A 47 11.07 28.63 -7.58
CA GLU A 47 11.07 29.15 -6.20
C GLU A 47 11.09 28.02 -5.17
N LEU A 48 10.27 26.98 -5.38
CA LEU A 48 10.22 25.84 -4.47
C LEU A 48 11.51 25.02 -4.50
N LEU A 49 12.08 24.79 -5.69
CA LEU A 49 13.41 24.19 -5.83
C LEU A 49 14.47 24.99 -5.07
N SER A 50 14.38 26.32 -5.11
CA SER A 50 15.31 27.21 -4.40
C SER A 50 15.21 27.09 -2.88
N GLN A 51 14.03 26.80 -2.34
CA GLN A 51 13.81 26.60 -0.92
C GLN A 51 14.25 25.21 -0.43
N LYS A 52 14.27 24.20 -1.31
CA LYS A 52 14.51 22.78 -0.96
C LYS A 52 15.75 22.20 -1.65
N LYS A 53 16.79 23.03 -1.84
CA LYS A 53 18.01 22.68 -2.58
C LYS A 53 19.04 21.85 -1.80
N GLU A 54 19.04 21.97 -0.47
CA GLU A 54 20.09 21.40 0.36
C GLU A 54 20.16 19.86 0.24
N GLY A 55 21.39 19.32 0.14
CA GLY A 55 21.59 17.88 0.08
C GLY A 55 21.21 17.24 -1.27
N LEU A 56 20.88 18.03 -2.30
CA LEU A 56 20.56 17.55 -3.64
C LEU A 56 21.71 17.75 -4.63
N ILE A 57 21.80 16.86 -5.60
CA ILE A 57 22.54 17.03 -6.87
C ILE A 57 21.51 17.20 -7.97
N ALA A 58 21.74 18.14 -8.88
CA ALA A 58 20.88 18.41 -10.02
C ALA A 58 21.59 18.14 -11.34
N LEU A 59 20.95 17.38 -12.23
CA LEU A 59 21.40 17.17 -13.60
C LEU A 59 20.43 17.87 -14.55
N SER A 60 20.97 18.47 -15.63
CA SER A 60 20.18 19.32 -16.55
C SER A 60 19.00 18.64 -17.26
N GLY A 61 18.86 17.32 -17.13
CA GLY A 61 17.77 16.52 -17.69
C GLY A 61 18.04 16.02 -19.10
N CYS A 62 17.12 15.21 -19.62
CA CYS A 62 17.16 14.69 -20.98
C CYS A 62 16.81 15.77 -22.03
N THR A 63 16.53 15.38 -23.28
CA THR A 63 16.15 16.34 -24.36
C THR A 63 14.93 17.22 -24.05
N LYS A 64 14.10 16.84 -23.07
CA LYS A 64 12.98 17.65 -22.54
C LYS A 64 13.35 18.52 -21.32
N GLY A 65 14.60 18.51 -20.90
CA GLY A 65 15.12 19.42 -19.89
C GLY A 65 15.20 20.85 -20.42
N GLU A 66 15.14 21.83 -19.52
CA GLU A 66 15.05 23.25 -19.90
C GLU A 66 16.25 23.69 -20.76
N ILE A 67 17.45 23.27 -20.37
CA ILE A 67 18.69 23.60 -21.08
C ILE A 67 18.77 22.87 -22.43
N PRO A 68 18.69 21.51 -22.51
CA PRO A 68 18.67 20.79 -23.80
C PRO A 68 17.57 21.28 -24.75
N PHE A 69 16.39 21.61 -24.23
CA PHE A 69 15.29 22.12 -25.04
C PHE A 69 15.63 23.48 -25.68
N LEU A 70 16.18 24.43 -24.91
CA LEU A 70 16.60 25.74 -25.42
C LEU A 70 17.70 25.61 -26.47
N LEU A 71 18.66 24.71 -26.24
CA LEU A 71 19.72 24.38 -27.21
C LEU A 71 19.16 23.79 -28.51
N GLY A 72 18.18 22.88 -28.41
CA GLY A 72 17.48 22.34 -29.57
C GLY A 72 16.70 23.38 -30.39
N GLN A 73 16.39 24.53 -29.78
CA GLN A 73 15.80 25.70 -30.45
C GLN A 73 16.84 26.74 -30.90
N SER A 74 18.13 26.43 -30.83
CA SER A 74 19.23 27.34 -31.13
C SER A 74 19.24 28.62 -30.26
N ARG A 75 18.73 28.54 -29.03
CA ARG A 75 18.67 29.66 -28.06
C ARG A 75 19.80 29.55 -27.03
N PHE A 76 21.04 29.64 -27.50
CA PHE A 76 22.23 29.41 -26.68
C PHE A 76 22.34 30.37 -25.48
N ASP A 77 22.15 31.67 -25.68
CA ASP A 77 22.26 32.67 -24.60
C ASP A 77 21.26 32.42 -23.47
N LYS A 78 20.02 32.04 -23.80
CA LYS A 78 19.01 31.67 -22.80
C LYS A 78 19.36 30.38 -22.08
N ALA A 79 19.89 29.39 -22.80
CA ALA A 79 20.37 28.15 -22.18
C ALA A 79 21.50 28.45 -21.17
N LYS A 80 22.40 29.37 -21.52
CA LYS A 80 23.49 29.85 -20.66
C LYS A 80 22.96 30.53 -19.39
N GLU A 81 21.97 31.42 -19.49
CA GLU A 81 21.31 32.05 -18.33
C GLU A 81 20.70 31.00 -17.39
N VAL A 82 20.04 29.97 -17.95
CA VAL A 82 19.45 28.89 -17.16
C VAL A 82 20.53 28.02 -16.49
N CYS A 83 21.62 27.70 -17.18
CA CYS A 83 22.77 27.01 -16.58
C CYS A 83 23.35 27.79 -15.40
N GLN A 84 23.50 29.12 -15.55
CA GLN A 84 23.98 29.99 -14.48
C GLN A 84 23.02 29.95 -13.29
N PHE A 85 21.71 30.02 -13.51
CA PHE A 85 20.72 29.88 -12.44
C PHE A 85 20.90 28.58 -11.64
N TYR A 86 20.96 27.43 -12.31
CA TYR A 86 21.09 26.14 -11.59
C TYR A 86 22.47 25.96 -10.94
N ARG A 87 23.54 26.46 -11.58
CA ARG A 87 24.88 26.48 -10.99
C ARG A 87 24.94 27.36 -9.75
N ASP A 88 24.35 28.55 -9.78
CA ASP A 88 24.31 29.45 -8.62
C ASP A 88 23.42 28.87 -7.51
N LEU A 89 22.42 28.07 -7.89
CA LEU A 89 21.52 27.41 -6.95
C LEU A 89 22.17 26.22 -6.22
N TYR A 90 22.76 25.28 -6.96
CA TYR A 90 23.31 24.01 -6.43
C TYR A 90 24.85 23.98 -6.31
N GLY A 91 25.55 25.00 -6.82
CA GLY A 91 27.01 25.09 -6.78
C GLY A 91 27.68 23.95 -7.54
N GLU A 92 28.65 23.29 -6.89
CA GLU A 92 29.39 22.14 -7.40
C GLU A 92 28.54 20.86 -7.56
N ASP A 93 27.28 20.90 -7.13
CA ASP A 93 26.33 19.80 -7.25
C ASP A 93 25.39 19.95 -8.45
N PHE A 94 25.68 20.88 -9.36
CA PHE A 94 25.02 20.98 -10.66
C PHE A 94 25.89 20.38 -11.77
N TYR A 95 25.29 19.53 -12.59
CA TYR A 95 25.95 18.87 -13.73
C TYR A 95 25.13 19.03 -15.01
N LEU A 96 25.82 19.19 -16.14
CA LEU A 96 25.20 19.11 -17.45
C LEU A 96 25.07 17.63 -17.84
N GLU A 97 23.83 17.15 -17.93
CA GLU A 97 23.50 15.78 -18.30
C GLU A 97 23.64 15.59 -19.81
N ILE A 98 24.49 14.65 -20.23
CA ILE A 98 24.70 14.31 -21.63
C ILE A 98 24.28 12.86 -21.87
N GLN A 99 23.54 12.63 -22.96
CA GLN A 99 22.94 11.35 -23.32
C GLN A 99 23.14 11.13 -24.81
N ASP A 100 23.45 9.91 -25.24
CA ASP A 100 23.53 9.56 -26.66
C ASP A 100 22.69 8.31 -26.94
N LEU A 101 21.48 8.56 -27.46
CA LEU A 101 20.50 7.55 -27.81
C LEU A 101 20.47 7.29 -29.32
N GLY A 102 21.53 7.66 -30.05
CA GLY A 102 21.65 7.44 -31.50
C GLY A 102 20.79 8.38 -32.37
N LEU A 103 20.36 9.52 -31.82
CA LEU A 103 19.52 10.50 -32.52
C LEU A 103 20.36 11.69 -33.02
N GLU A 104 20.26 12.02 -34.32
CA GLU A 104 21.04 13.14 -34.91
C GLU A 104 20.75 14.49 -34.22
N SER A 105 19.49 14.74 -33.86
CA SER A 105 19.09 15.94 -33.12
C SER A 105 19.77 16.04 -31.75
N GLN A 106 20.02 14.90 -31.11
CA GLN A 106 20.72 14.84 -29.82
C GLN A 106 22.21 15.12 -29.98
N GLY A 107 22.85 14.69 -31.07
CA GLY A 107 24.25 15.02 -31.36
C GLY A 107 24.51 16.55 -31.40
N LYS A 108 23.62 17.33 -32.02
CA LYS A 108 23.73 18.80 -32.07
C LYS A 108 23.57 19.45 -30.69
N ILE A 109 22.66 18.93 -29.88
CA ILE A 109 22.44 19.37 -28.50
C ILE A 109 23.67 19.03 -27.65
N ASN A 110 24.20 17.82 -27.78
CA ASN A 110 25.38 17.34 -27.05
C ASN A 110 26.61 18.21 -27.30
N SER A 111 26.92 18.54 -28.56
CA SER A 111 28.02 19.47 -28.88
C SER A 111 27.82 20.84 -28.23
N SER A 112 26.57 21.32 -28.17
CA SER A 112 26.26 22.61 -27.52
C SER A 112 26.37 22.54 -25.99
N LEU A 113 26.04 21.39 -25.38
CA LEU A 113 26.24 21.14 -23.96
C LEU A 113 27.73 21.11 -23.61
N VAL A 114 28.57 20.51 -24.45
CA VAL A 114 30.04 20.53 -24.27
C VAL A 114 30.57 21.96 -24.31
N ASN A 115 30.10 22.79 -25.24
CA ASN A 115 30.48 24.21 -25.28
C ASN A 115 30.07 24.96 -24.01
N LEU A 116 28.84 24.75 -23.51
CA LEU A 116 28.38 25.36 -22.26
C LEU A 116 29.18 24.88 -21.05
N SER A 117 29.52 23.59 -21.00
CA SER A 117 30.37 22.99 -19.97
C SER A 117 31.71 23.73 -19.88
N GLN A 118 32.39 23.89 -21.02
CA GLN A 118 33.67 24.59 -21.11
C GLN A 118 33.56 26.07 -20.75
N GLU A 119 32.54 26.77 -21.27
CA GLU A 119 32.38 28.21 -21.08
C GLU A 119 32.01 28.58 -19.63
N LEU A 120 31.18 27.76 -18.98
CA LEU A 120 30.70 28.03 -17.61
C LEU A 120 31.44 27.24 -16.53
N SER A 121 32.38 26.38 -16.92
CA SER A 121 33.10 25.44 -16.05
C SER A 121 32.15 24.55 -15.24
N ILE A 122 31.09 24.05 -15.88
CA ILE A 122 30.10 23.15 -15.26
C ILE A 122 30.40 21.72 -15.73
N PRO A 123 30.63 20.75 -14.83
CA PRO A 123 30.98 19.39 -15.23
C PRO A 123 29.86 18.67 -15.99
N LEU A 124 30.24 17.87 -16.99
CA LEU A 124 29.34 16.97 -17.71
C LEU A 124 29.14 15.66 -16.96
N VAL A 125 27.98 15.02 -17.10
CA VAL A 125 27.75 13.65 -16.63
C VAL A 125 26.99 12.85 -17.67
N ALA A 126 27.49 11.65 -17.98
CA ALA A 126 26.86 10.75 -18.94
C ALA A 126 25.76 9.91 -18.29
N THR A 127 24.57 9.87 -18.91
CA THR A 127 23.46 8.99 -18.52
C THR A 127 22.81 8.35 -19.76
N ASN A 128 21.88 7.41 -19.55
CA ASN A 128 21.22 6.68 -20.65
C ASN A 128 19.68 6.73 -20.61
N ASP A 129 19.08 7.54 -19.71
CA ASP A 129 17.61 7.69 -19.55
C ASP A 129 16.85 6.35 -19.58
N ILE A 130 17.26 5.41 -18.72
CA ILE A 130 16.89 4.00 -18.80
C ILE A 130 15.39 3.81 -18.49
N HIS A 131 14.68 3.08 -19.36
CA HIS A 131 13.25 2.77 -19.21
C HIS A 131 12.94 1.27 -19.18
N TYR A 132 13.89 0.42 -19.57
CA TYR A 132 13.78 -1.04 -19.60
C TYR A 132 15.17 -1.68 -19.44
N LEU A 133 15.23 -2.99 -19.18
CA LEU A 133 16.49 -3.67 -18.83
C LEU A 133 17.30 -4.04 -20.08
N GLU A 134 16.70 -4.80 -21.00
CA GLU A 134 17.38 -5.33 -22.19
C GLU A 134 16.94 -4.59 -23.46
N ARG A 135 17.79 -4.59 -24.49
CA ARG A 135 17.49 -3.90 -25.77
C ARG A 135 16.19 -4.41 -26.41
N GLU A 136 15.92 -5.71 -26.29
CA GLU A 136 14.75 -6.38 -26.86
C GLU A 136 13.43 -5.94 -26.20
N ASP A 137 13.47 -5.42 -24.97
CA ASP A 137 12.30 -4.96 -24.23
C ASP A 137 11.72 -3.66 -24.77
N ALA A 138 12.40 -3.00 -25.72
CA ALA A 138 11.89 -1.82 -26.42
C ALA A 138 10.47 -2.06 -27.01
N LYS A 139 10.20 -3.28 -27.50
CA LYS A 139 8.85 -3.67 -28.00
C LYS A 139 7.80 -3.69 -26.89
N VAL A 140 8.18 -4.16 -25.71
CA VAL A 140 7.31 -4.24 -24.52
C VAL A 140 7.02 -2.84 -24.01
N GLN A 141 8.04 -1.99 -23.93
CA GLN A 141 7.90 -0.58 -23.53
C GLN A 141 6.98 0.19 -24.49
N ASP A 142 7.11 -0.01 -25.80
CA ASP A 142 6.25 0.64 -26.79
C ASP A 142 4.77 0.24 -26.63
N VAL A 143 4.52 -1.04 -26.33
CA VAL A 143 3.17 -1.52 -26.00
C VAL A 143 2.69 -0.93 -24.68
N LEU A 144 3.53 -0.85 -23.65
CA LEU A 144 3.16 -0.26 -22.36
C LEU A 144 2.71 1.20 -22.50
N LEU A 145 3.41 2.00 -23.32
CA LEU A 145 3.01 3.38 -23.65
C LEU A 145 1.64 3.42 -24.35
N CYS A 146 1.38 2.49 -25.27
CA CYS A 146 0.09 2.39 -25.94
C CYS A 146 -1.03 1.97 -24.97
N ILE A 147 -0.74 1.09 -24.01
CA ILE A 147 -1.68 0.72 -22.94
C ILE A 147 -2.04 1.96 -22.13
N GLN A 148 -1.06 2.73 -21.67
CA GLN A 148 -1.24 3.93 -20.84
C GLN A 148 -1.98 5.05 -21.58
N THR A 149 -1.68 5.26 -22.86
CA THR A 149 -2.28 6.34 -23.68
C THR A 149 -3.60 5.94 -24.34
N GLY A 150 -4.03 4.68 -24.22
CA GLY A 150 -5.25 4.17 -24.83
C GLY A 150 -5.19 4.08 -26.36
N LYS A 151 -3.99 3.97 -26.94
CA LYS A 151 -3.74 3.91 -28.39
C LYS A 151 -3.45 2.48 -28.86
N ALA A 152 -3.59 2.22 -30.15
CA ALA A 152 -3.14 0.99 -30.79
C ALA A 152 -1.74 1.16 -31.39
N LEU A 153 -0.98 0.07 -31.56
CA LEU A 153 0.35 0.14 -32.19
C LEU A 153 0.32 0.72 -33.60
N LYS A 154 -0.79 0.49 -34.32
CA LYS A 154 -1.02 0.95 -35.70
C LYS A 154 -1.34 2.44 -35.80
N ASP A 155 -1.64 3.11 -34.68
CA ASP A 155 -1.95 4.54 -34.69
C ASP A 155 -0.69 5.36 -35.01
N THR A 156 -0.79 6.29 -35.95
CA THR A 156 0.34 7.16 -36.36
C THR A 156 0.54 8.34 -35.41
N ASP A 157 -0.53 8.84 -34.80
CA ASP A 157 -0.51 9.90 -33.78
C ASP A 157 -0.59 9.29 -32.37
N ARG A 158 0.51 8.61 -32.00
CA ARG A 158 0.70 8.01 -30.68
C ARG A 158 2.04 8.40 -30.07
N LEU A 159 2.12 8.34 -28.74
CA LEU A 159 3.39 8.50 -28.04
C LEU A 159 4.27 7.28 -28.35
N LYS A 160 5.48 7.54 -28.86
CA LYS A 160 6.46 6.52 -29.21
C LYS A 160 7.86 7.07 -28.93
N PHE A 161 8.73 6.26 -28.34
CA PHE A 161 10.15 6.59 -28.28
C PHE A 161 10.79 6.38 -29.66
N THR A 162 11.55 7.36 -30.12
CA THR A 162 12.22 7.32 -31.43
C THR A 162 13.49 6.47 -31.42
N SER A 163 13.99 6.11 -30.24
CA SER A 163 15.17 5.26 -30.05
C SER A 163 14.80 3.99 -29.29
N SER A 164 15.51 2.90 -29.60
CA SER A 164 15.49 1.63 -28.86
C SER A 164 16.63 1.53 -27.84
N GLU A 165 17.42 2.59 -27.66
CA GLU A 165 18.66 2.59 -26.88
C GLU A 165 18.45 2.90 -25.38
N LEU A 166 17.20 3.03 -24.89
CA LEU A 166 16.87 3.36 -23.49
C LEU A 166 16.91 2.15 -22.55
N TYR A 167 17.79 1.18 -22.82
CA TYR A 167 18.00 -0.01 -21.99
C TYR A 167 19.15 0.20 -20.98
N PHE A 168 19.34 -0.75 -20.07
CA PHE A 168 20.43 -0.74 -19.10
C PHE A 168 21.76 -1.14 -19.78
N ARG A 169 22.39 -0.18 -20.47
CA ARG A 169 23.70 -0.37 -21.11
C ARG A 169 24.77 -0.77 -20.08
N SER A 170 25.63 -1.69 -20.50
CA SER A 170 26.83 -2.06 -19.77
C SER A 170 27.84 -0.91 -19.68
N SER A 171 28.76 -1.00 -18.72
CA SER A 171 29.85 -0.01 -18.57
C SER A 171 30.74 0.07 -19.82
N GLN A 172 30.94 -1.06 -20.52
CA GLN A 172 31.68 -1.09 -21.77
C GLN A 172 30.95 -0.32 -22.88
N GLU A 173 29.66 -0.61 -23.11
CA GLU A 173 28.86 0.10 -24.13
C GLU A 173 28.82 1.60 -23.86
N MET A 174 28.62 2.01 -22.59
CA MET A 174 28.67 3.43 -22.21
C MET A 174 30.04 4.06 -22.46
N GLY A 175 31.13 3.32 -22.20
CA GLY A 175 32.50 3.76 -22.46
C GLY A 175 32.81 3.90 -23.96
N GLU A 176 32.26 3.03 -24.80
CA GLU A 176 32.40 3.12 -26.26
C GLU A 176 31.65 4.34 -26.80
N VAL A 177 30.38 4.52 -26.39
CA VAL A 177 29.52 5.66 -26.78
C VAL A 177 30.15 7.00 -26.37
N PHE A 178 30.66 7.10 -25.15
CA PHE A 178 31.29 8.32 -24.62
C PHE A 178 32.81 8.31 -24.66
N SER A 179 33.41 7.54 -25.57
CA SER A 179 34.88 7.44 -25.71
C SER A 179 35.57 8.79 -25.97
N HIS A 180 34.85 9.74 -26.56
CA HIS A 180 35.29 11.11 -26.82
C HIS A 180 35.14 12.06 -25.60
N LEU A 181 34.43 11.63 -24.55
CA LEU A 181 34.18 12.39 -23.31
C LEU A 181 34.33 11.49 -22.07
N PRO A 182 35.53 10.94 -21.80
CA PRO A 182 35.76 10.03 -20.67
C PRO A 182 35.49 10.67 -19.31
N GLU A 183 35.60 12.00 -19.21
CA GLU A 183 35.26 12.77 -18.01
C GLU A 183 33.78 12.66 -17.63
N ALA A 184 32.87 12.63 -18.61
CA ALA A 184 31.43 12.55 -18.35
C ALA A 184 31.06 11.20 -17.70
N ILE A 185 31.75 10.13 -18.11
CA ILE A 185 31.63 8.80 -17.48
C ILE A 185 32.27 8.82 -16.09
N SER A 186 33.47 9.39 -15.94
CA SER A 186 34.16 9.45 -14.64
C SER A 186 33.36 10.23 -13.59
N ASN A 187 32.65 11.28 -13.99
CA ASN A 187 31.80 12.08 -13.11
C ASN A 187 30.59 11.30 -12.56
N THR A 188 30.13 10.24 -13.24
CA THR A 188 29.08 9.35 -12.69
C THR A 188 29.55 8.71 -11.37
N ARG A 189 30.83 8.35 -11.29
CA ARG A 189 31.43 7.79 -10.08
C ARG A 189 31.57 8.84 -8.98
N LEU A 190 32.00 10.06 -9.32
CA LEU A 190 32.07 11.16 -8.36
C LEU A 190 30.70 11.48 -7.74
N ILE A 191 29.64 11.52 -8.56
CA ILE A 191 28.26 11.69 -8.09
C ILE A 191 27.85 10.53 -7.18
N SER A 192 28.12 9.30 -7.60
CA SER A 192 27.84 8.11 -6.77
C SER A 192 28.54 8.17 -5.42
N ASP A 193 29.81 8.59 -5.38
CA ASP A 193 30.59 8.69 -4.14
C ASP A 193 30.10 9.81 -3.21
N LYS A 194 29.48 10.87 -3.76
CA LYS A 194 28.78 11.92 -3.00
C LYS A 194 27.46 11.42 -2.37
N CYS A 195 26.81 10.44 -2.97
CA CYS A 195 25.50 9.92 -2.56
C CYS A 195 25.60 8.84 -1.48
N ASN A 196 25.43 9.24 -0.21
CA ASN A 196 25.56 8.39 0.97
C ASN A 196 24.28 8.40 1.83
N LEU A 197 23.12 8.19 1.20
CA LEU A 197 21.85 8.07 1.92
C LEU A 197 21.77 6.75 2.69
N LYS A 198 21.51 6.83 4.00
CA LYS A 198 21.24 5.67 4.85
C LYS A 198 19.83 5.81 5.43
N LEU A 199 19.00 4.79 5.21
CA LEU A 199 17.65 4.71 5.77
C LEU A 199 17.67 3.72 6.94
N GLU A 200 17.22 4.16 8.11
CA GLU A 200 17.04 3.30 9.28
C GLU A 200 15.73 2.51 9.12
N LEU A 201 15.82 1.28 8.62
CA LEU A 201 14.66 0.40 8.48
C LEU A 201 14.42 -0.40 9.77
N GLY A 202 13.15 -0.67 10.09
CA GLY A 202 12.73 -1.47 11.24
C GLY A 202 12.70 -0.73 12.58
N LYS A 203 13.09 0.55 12.62
CA LYS A 203 12.97 1.38 13.82
C LYS A 203 11.56 1.93 13.95
N SER A 204 10.87 1.57 15.03
CA SER A 204 9.48 2.01 15.23
C SER A 204 9.37 3.51 15.48
N HIS A 205 8.44 4.15 14.79
CA HIS A 205 8.00 5.53 14.95
C HIS A 205 6.55 5.55 15.43
N LEU A 206 6.37 5.37 16.74
CA LEU A 206 5.04 5.35 17.34
C LEU A 206 4.41 6.75 17.34
N PRO A 207 3.11 6.86 17.01
CA PRO A 207 2.40 8.13 17.11
C PRO A 207 2.31 8.63 18.54
N LEU A 208 2.29 9.97 18.68
CA LEU A 208 2.26 10.63 19.97
C LEU A 208 0.83 10.80 20.47
N TYR A 209 0.48 10.13 21.57
CA TYR A 209 -0.73 10.43 22.32
C TYR A 209 -0.43 11.49 23.39
N ARG A 210 -1.14 12.62 23.34
CA ARG A 210 -1.08 13.64 24.39
C ARG A 210 -2.21 13.41 25.39
N GLY A 211 -1.87 12.87 26.56
CA GLY A 211 -2.82 12.63 27.64
C GLY A 211 -3.55 13.92 28.07
N PRO A 212 -4.81 13.83 28.55
CA PRO A 212 -5.53 15.00 29.06
C PRO A 212 -4.71 15.70 30.16
N GLY A 213 -4.40 16.99 29.97
CA GLY A 213 -3.59 17.75 30.93
C GLY A 213 -2.13 17.31 31.06
N GLY A 214 -1.58 16.58 30.10
CA GLY A 214 -0.19 16.10 30.14
C GLY A 214 0.05 14.93 31.10
N ARG A 215 -1.01 14.18 31.43
CA ARG A 215 -0.92 12.98 32.27
C ARG A 215 0.07 11.94 31.71
N ASP A 216 0.69 11.21 32.63
CA ASP A 216 1.44 9.99 32.32
C ASP A 216 0.55 8.95 31.64
N LEU A 217 1.05 8.34 30.57
CA LEU A 217 0.26 7.45 29.71
C LEU A 217 0.00 6.11 30.39
N ASP A 218 1.00 5.56 31.08
CA ASP A 218 0.90 4.28 31.79
C ASP A 218 -0.11 4.39 32.95
N GLY A 219 0.00 5.46 33.75
CA GLY A 219 -0.96 5.77 34.80
C GLY A 219 -2.38 6.00 34.27
N TYR A 220 -2.52 6.63 33.11
CA TYR A 220 -3.84 6.90 32.52
C TYR A 220 -4.53 5.63 31.99
N ILE A 221 -3.80 4.71 31.33
CA ILE A 221 -4.38 3.41 30.96
C ILE A 221 -4.85 2.65 32.19
N ARG A 222 -4.02 2.61 33.23
CA ARG A 222 -4.36 1.94 34.49
C ARG A 222 -5.66 2.49 35.09
N GLU A 223 -5.79 3.80 35.18
CA GLU A 223 -7.02 4.46 35.68
C GLU A 223 -8.26 4.05 34.87
N LEU A 224 -8.16 4.01 33.54
CA LEU A 224 -9.25 3.59 32.66
C LEU A 224 -9.64 2.12 32.89
N CYS A 225 -8.65 1.23 33.00
CA CYS A 225 -8.88 -0.19 33.27
C CYS A 225 -9.51 -0.40 34.64
N GLU A 226 -8.98 0.22 35.70
CA GLU A 226 -9.48 0.11 37.07
C GLU A 226 -10.92 0.62 37.19
N LYS A 227 -11.26 1.70 36.48
CA LYS A 227 -12.63 2.23 36.44
C LYS A 227 -13.63 1.28 35.77
N ARG A 228 -13.19 0.56 34.73
CA ARG A 228 -14.05 -0.38 33.98
C ARG A 228 -14.12 -1.76 34.64
N LEU A 229 -13.07 -2.18 35.32
CA LEU A 229 -12.93 -3.50 35.94
C LEU A 229 -14.16 -3.96 36.75
N PRO A 230 -14.71 -3.17 37.71
CA PRO A 230 -15.89 -3.59 38.49
C PRO A 230 -17.19 -3.65 37.67
N GLN A 231 -17.23 -3.02 36.49
CA GLN A 231 -18.40 -3.04 35.61
C GLN A 231 -18.44 -4.31 34.75
N CYS A 232 -17.27 -4.88 34.42
CA CYS A 232 -17.17 -6.13 33.67
C CYS A 232 -17.14 -7.36 34.61
N TYR A 233 -16.46 -7.24 35.76
CA TYR A 233 -16.31 -8.33 36.73
C TYR A 233 -16.84 -7.90 38.10
N PRO A 234 -18.06 -8.32 38.47
CA PRO A 234 -18.62 -8.05 39.81
C PRO A 234 -17.81 -8.71 40.94
N VAL A 235 -17.11 -9.81 40.65
CA VAL A 235 -16.25 -10.54 41.59
C VAL A 235 -14.81 -10.49 41.09
N LEU A 236 -13.92 -9.91 41.89
CA LEU A 236 -12.50 -9.77 41.55
C LEU A 236 -11.70 -10.96 42.09
N SER A 237 -11.27 -11.86 41.22
CA SER A 237 -10.35 -12.93 41.60
C SER A 237 -8.90 -12.44 41.67
N PRO A 238 -8.02 -13.08 42.48
CA PRO A 238 -6.59 -12.80 42.45
C PRO A 238 -5.97 -12.97 41.05
N SER A 239 -6.39 -14.00 40.31
CA SER A 239 -5.91 -14.28 38.94
C SER A 239 -6.25 -13.17 37.94
N LEU A 240 -7.41 -12.52 38.10
CA LEU A 240 -7.82 -11.39 37.24
C LEU A 240 -6.90 -10.18 37.46
N LYS A 241 -6.60 -9.87 38.73
CA LYS A 241 -5.69 -8.77 39.07
C LYS A 241 -4.27 -9.06 38.58
N GLU A 242 -3.78 -10.28 38.80
CA GLU A 242 -2.46 -10.70 38.32
C GLU A 242 -2.32 -10.60 36.80
N ARG A 243 -3.35 -11.04 36.05
CA ARG A 243 -3.38 -10.88 34.59
C ARG A 243 -3.32 -9.41 34.19
N LEU A 244 -4.14 -8.55 34.82
CA LEU A 244 -4.15 -7.12 34.52
C LEU A 244 -2.79 -6.46 34.77
N GLU A 245 -2.18 -6.72 35.93
CA GLU A 245 -0.87 -6.15 36.28
C GLU A 245 0.23 -6.63 35.32
N THR A 246 0.21 -7.91 34.95
CA THR A 246 1.17 -8.48 34.00
C THR A 246 1.06 -7.82 32.63
N GLU A 247 -0.16 -7.67 32.11
CA GLU A 247 -0.38 -7.01 30.81
C GLU A 247 0.05 -5.54 30.85
N LEU A 248 -0.35 -4.78 31.88
CA LEU A 248 0.02 -3.37 32.03
C LEU A 248 1.55 -3.20 32.13
N ALA A 249 2.23 -4.06 32.89
CA ALA A 249 3.68 -4.02 33.02
C ALA A 249 4.40 -4.29 31.69
N ILE A 250 3.91 -5.24 30.89
CA ILE A 250 4.47 -5.52 29.56
C ILE A 250 4.21 -4.35 28.60
N ILE A 251 3.00 -3.79 28.59
CA ILE A 251 2.65 -2.65 27.72
C ILE A 251 3.53 -1.44 28.03
N SER A 252 3.74 -1.13 29.32
CA SER A 252 4.62 -0.04 29.77
C SER A 252 6.07 -0.31 29.38
N LYS A 253 6.60 -1.52 29.67
CA LYS A 253 7.99 -1.89 29.34
C LYS A 253 8.30 -1.78 27.84
N MET A 254 7.33 -2.10 26.98
CA MET A 254 7.47 -2.01 25.53
C MET A 254 7.15 -0.62 24.96
N GLY A 255 6.65 0.32 25.77
CA GLY A 255 6.31 1.68 25.34
C GLY A 255 5.02 1.79 24.52
N TYR A 256 4.12 0.82 24.61
CA TYR A 256 2.90 0.77 23.79
C TYR A 256 1.68 1.44 24.43
N ALA A 257 1.83 2.12 25.57
CA ALA A 257 0.72 2.82 26.20
C ALA A 257 0.09 3.87 25.28
N GLY A 258 0.90 4.70 24.60
CA GLY A 258 0.39 5.67 23.64
C GLY A 258 -0.43 5.01 22.53
N TYR A 259 0.02 3.86 22.03
CA TYR A 259 -0.68 3.11 20.98
C TYR A 259 -2.06 2.61 21.44
N PHE A 260 -2.14 1.97 22.63
CA PHE A 260 -3.41 1.54 23.21
C PHE A 260 -4.37 2.70 23.45
N LEU A 261 -3.86 3.85 23.90
CA LEU A 261 -4.67 5.05 24.12
C LEU A 261 -5.20 5.66 22.82
N ILE A 262 -4.42 5.63 21.74
CA ILE A 262 -4.89 6.09 20.42
C ILE A 262 -6.04 5.21 19.95
N VAL A 263 -5.88 3.88 20.04
CA VAL A 263 -6.91 2.90 19.66
C VAL A 263 -8.17 3.09 20.49
N TRP A 264 -8.01 3.14 21.82
CA TRP A 264 -9.09 3.40 22.76
C TRP A 264 -9.85 4.68 22.39
N ASP A 265 -9.14 5.74 22.07
CA ASP A 265 -9.72 7.06 21.89
C ASP A 265 -10.68 7.15 20.69
N PHE A 266 -10.29 6.65 19.51
CA PHE A 266 -11.18 6.71 18.36
C PHE A 266 -12.29 5.65 18.43
N ILE A 267 -12.07 4.49 19.07
CA ILE A 267 -13.15 3.54 19.36
C ILE A 267 -14.16 4.17 20.33
N HIS A 268 -13.68 4.85 21.37
CA HIS A 268 -14.53 5.56 22.32
C HIS A 268 -15.33 6.67 21.63
N TYR A 269 -14.71 7.43 20.73
CA TYR A 269 -15.39 8.40 19.87
C TYR A 269 -16.49 7.74 19.02
N ALA A 270 -16.16 6.65 18.32
CA ALA A 270 -17.10 5.91 17.46
C ALA A 270 -18.33 5.45 18.27
N LYS A 271 -18.10 4.78 19.42
CA LYS A 271 -19.16 4.34 20.33
C LYS A 271 -20.01 5.52 20.83
N LYS A 272 -19.40 6.66 21.20
CA LYS A 272 -20.12 7.87 21.63
C LYS A 272 -20.98 8.49 20.51
N LYS A 273 -20.54 8.38 19.26
CA LYS A 273 -21.27 8.80 18.05
C LYS A 273 -22.25 7.73 17.54
N LYS A 274 -22.42 6.64 18.29
CA LYS A 274 -23.26 5.48 17.93
C LYS A 274 -22.87 4.86 16.57
N ILE A 275 -21.59 4.93 16.22
CA ILE A 275 -21.02 4.20 15.08
C ILE A 275 -20.73 2.79 15.58
N LEU A 276 -21.24 1.77 14.87
CA LEU A 276 -20.96 0.38 15.25
C LEU A 276 -19.50 0.03 14.97
N VAL A 277 -18.88 -0.62 15.96
CA VAL A 277 -17.52 -1.15 15.91
C VAL A 277 -17.61 -2.64 16.20
N GLY A 278 -16.85 -3.45 15.46
CA GLY A 278 -16.82 -4.90 15.65
C GLY A 278 -16.27 -5.30 17.02
N PRO A 279 -16.44 -6.57 17.41
CA PRO A 279 -16.04 -7.06 18.73
C PRO A 279 -14.52 -7.18 18.93
N GLY A 280 -13.73 -6.95 17.89
CA GLY A 280 -12.27 -7.09 17.85
C GLY A 280 -11.84 -8.21 16.90
N ARG A 281 -10.70 -8.01 16.21
CA ARG A 281 -10.14 -8.94 15.22
C ARG A 281 -8.70 -9.29 15.57
N GLY A 282 -8.29 -10.51 15.22
CA GLY A 282 -6.91 -10.93 15.39
C GLY A 282 -6.55 -11.20 16.86
N SER A 283 -5.26 -11.12 17.16
CA SER A 283 -4.72 -11.53 18.46
C SER A 283 -5.07 -10.57 19.60
N VAL A 284 -5.40 -9.29 19.32
CA VAL A 284 -5.76 -8.29 20.34
C VAL A 284 -6.92 -8.72 21.25
N THR A 285 -7.78 -9.63 20.77
CA THR A 285 -8.86 -10.25 21.55
C THR A 285 -8.36 -11.04 22.77
N GLY A 286 -7.08 -11.40 22.81
CA GLY A 286 -6.43 -12.03 23.97
C GLY A 286 -6.00 -11.06 25.07
N SER A 287 -6.11 -9.75 24.89
CA SER A 287 -5.73 -8.77 25.92
C SER A 287 -6.90 -8.38 26.82
N LEU A 288 -6.71 -8.57 28.13
CA LEU A 288 -7.60 -8.07 29.16
C LEU A 288 -7.60 -6.53 29.20
N VAL A 289 -6.45 -5.90 28.99
CA VAL A 289 -6.35 -4.44 28.89
C VAL A 289 -7.18 -3.92 27.71
N ALA A 290 -7.10 -4.55 26.52
CA ALA A 290 -7.92 -4.17 25.38
C ALA A 290 -9.43 -4.32 25.66
N TYR A 291 -9.83 -5.40 26.34
CA TYR A 291 -11.22 -5.62 26.74
C TYR A 291 -11.72 -4.56 27.74
N LEU A 292 -10.92 -4.22 28.75
CA LEU A 292 -11.26 -3.21 29.75
C LEU A 292 -11.27 -1.78 29.20
N LEU A 293 -10.43 -1.48 28.21
CA LEU A 293 -10.53 -0.22 27.48
C LEU A 293 -11.76 -0.20 26.55
N GLY A 294 -12.37 -1.35 26.28
CA GLY A 294 -13.47 -1.48 25.33
C GLY A 294 -13.01 -1.41 23.87
N ILE A 295 -11.73 -1.70 23.62
CA ILE A 295 -11.16 -1.91 22.29
C ILE A 295 -11.73 -3.21 21.71
N THR A 296 -11.79 -4.26 22.53
CA THR A 296 -12.51 -5.51 22.22
C THR A 296 -13.76 -5.64 23.09
N ASN A 297 -14.74 -6.41 22.60
CA ASN A 297 -15.96 -6.73 23.35
C ASN A 297 -16.01 -8.22 23.78
N ILE A 298 -14.91 -8.97 23.61
CA ILE A 298 -14.82 -10.39 23.98
C ILE A 298 -14.00 -10.51 25.27
N ASP A 299 -14.54 -11.19 26.28
CA ASP A 299 -13.82 -11.51 27.51
C ASP A 299 -12.74 -12.57 27.23
N PRO A 300 -11.43 -12.24 27.31
CA PRO A 300 -10.37 -13.17 27.00
C PRO A 300 -10.31 -14.34 28.00
N LEU A 301 -10.69 -14.12 29.27
CA LEU A 301 -10.60 -15.15 30.30
C LEU A 301 -11.71 -16.18 30.15
N ALA A 302 -12.90 -15.75 29.73
CA ALA A 302 -14.03 -16.66 29.47
C ALA A 302 -13.73 -17.69 28.37
N TYR A 303 -12.89 -17.33 27.39
CA TYR A 303 -12.57 -18.18 26.23
C TYR A 303 -11.11 -18.69 26.22
N GLY A 304 -10.36 -18.49 27.30
CA GLY A 304 -8.96 -18.94 27.40
C GLY A 304 -8.03 -18.30 26.36
N LEU A 305 -8.28 -17.04 25.99
CA LEU A 305 -7.47 -16.30 25.02
C LEU A 305 -6.19 -15.78 25.68
N LEU A 306 -5.06 -16.01 24.99
CA LEU A 306 -3.72 -15.74 25.51
C LEU A 306 -3.23 -14.34 25.12
N PHE A 307 -2.70 -13.60 26.08
CA PHE A 307 -2.13 -12.27 25.84
C PHE A 307 -0.82 -12.35 25.07
N GLU A 308 0.00 -13.37 25.35
CA GLU A 308 1.32 -13.60 24.76
C GLU A 308 1.25 -13.89 23.26
N ARG A 309 0.07 -14.29 22.76
CA ARG A 309 -0.21 -14.42 21.33
C ARG A 309 -0.37 -13.06 20.65
N PHE A 310 -0.82 -12.05 21.40
CA PHE A 310 -0.92 -10.68 20.94
C PHE A 310 0.41 -9.94 21.11
N LEU A 311 0.91 -9.88 22.35
CA LEU A 311 2.09 -9.13 22.70
C LEU A 311 3.06 -10.03 23.45
N ASN A 312 4.20 -10.33 22.82
CA ASN A 312 5.25 -11.12 23.42
C ASN A 312 6.51 -10.25 23.60
N PRO A 313 7.01 -10.06 24.83
CA PRO A 313 8.23 -9.31 25.10
C PRO A 313 9.48 -9.82 24.36
N GLU A 314 9.51 -11.11 24.00
CA GLU A 314 10.62 -11.74 23.28
C GLU A 314 10.57 -11.50 21.76
N ARG A 315 9.48 -10.90 21.25
CA ARG A 315 9.33 -10.58 19.83
C ARG A 315 9.50 -9.09 19.60
N THR A 316 10.25 -8.76 18.55
CA THR A 316 10.49 -7.38 18.09
C THR A 316 9.40 -6.85 17.15
N ALA A 317 8.45 -7.69 16.75
CA ALA A 317 7.35 -7.30 15.87
C ALA A 317 6.37 -6.37 16.59
N MET A 318 5.92 -5.32 15.91
CA MET A 318 4.91 -4.41 16.43
C MET A 318 3.54 -5.10 16.52
N PRO A 319 2.75 -4.84 17.58
CA PRO A 319 1.41 -5.38 17.70
C PRO A 319 0.44 -4.70 16.73
N ASP A 320 -0.25 -5.48 15.91
CA ASP A 320 -1.28 -4.98 15.00
C ASP A 320 -2.67 -5.06 15.67
N ILE A 321 -3.43 -3.96 15.60
CA ILE A 321 -4.80 -3.88 16.14
C ILE A 321 -5.74 -3.51 15.00
N ASP A 322 -6.26 -4.55 14.36
CA ASP A 322 -7.29 -4.46 13.33
C ASP A 322 -8.66 -4.13 13.92
N ILE A 323 -9.36 -3.17 13.30
CA ILE A 323 -10.65 -2.70 13.83
C ILE A 323 -11.67 -2.68 12.71
N ASP A 324 -12.76 -3.41 12.93
CA ASP A 324 -13.93 -3.38 12.07
C ASP A 324 -14.83 -2.20 12.46
N ILE A 325 -15.14 -1.35 11.49
CA ILE A 325 -16.01 -0.18 11.64
C ILE A 325 -17.14 -0.30 10.62
N GLN A 326 -18.32 0.20 10.98
CA GLN A 326 -19.42 0.37 10.05
C GLN A 326 -18.97 1.08 8.76
N ASP A 327 -19.16 0.42 7.61
CA ASP A 327 -18.57 0.81 6.32
C ASP A 327 -18.99 2.22 5.90
N GLU A 328 -20.28 2.54 6.02
CA GLU A 328 -20.86 3.83 5.62
C GLU A 328 -20.38 5.01 6.48
N ARG A 329 -20.07 4.75 7.75
CA ARG A 329 -19.71 5.78 8.74
C ARG A 329 -18.23 5.77 9.11
N ARG A 330 -17.44 4.90 8.48
CA ARG A 330 -15.99 4.79 8.70
C ARG A 330 -15.25 6.11 8.41
N GLY A 331 -15.67 6.84 7.38
CA GLY A 331 -15.09 8.13 7.05
C GLY A 331 -15.13 9.14 8.21
N GLU A 332 -16.17 9.09 9.05
CA GLU A 332 -16.29 9.95 10.23
C GLU A 332 -15.20 9.67 11.28
N VAL A 333 -14.78 8.41 11.41
CA VAL A 333 -13.72 8.01 12.36
C VAL A 333 -12.36 8.42 11.84
N ILE A 334 -12.09 8.20 10.54
CA ILE A 334 -10.84 8.65 9.90
C ILE A 334 -10.70 10.17 10.02
N GLU A 335 -11.77 10.91 9.75
CA GLU A 335 -11.79 12.37 9.87
C GLU A 335 -11.53 12.85 11.31
N TYR A 336 -12.08 12.14 12.31
CA TYR A 336 -11.81 12.42 13.72
C TYR A 336 -10.33 12.22 14.06
N VAL A 337 -9.75 11.09 13.64
CA VAL A 337 -8.33 10.79 13.87
C VAL A 337 -7.46 11.85 13.19
N ARG A 338 -7.77 12.22 11.94
CA ARG A 338 -7.05 13.28 11.22
C ARG A 338 -7.08 14.62 11.96
N LYS A 339 -8.27 15.06 12.40
CA LYS A 339 -8.42 16.32 13.16
C LYS A 339 -7.71 16.30 14.50
N LYS A 340 -7.67 15.16 15.18
CA LYS A 340 -7.13 15.05 16.52
C LYS A 340 -5.61 14.90 16.54
N TYR A 341 -5.06 14.07 15.65
CA TYR A 341 -3.63 13.74 15.63
C TYR A 341 -2.83 14.59 14.63
N GLY A 342 -3.51 15.42 13.83
CA GLY A 342 -2.92 16.39 12.91
C GLY A 342 -3.21 16.05 11.46
N GLU A 343 -3.64 17.04 10.67
CA GLU A 343 -3.97 16.82 9.26
C GLU A 343 -2.75 16.39 8.42
N ASP A 344 -1.57 16.88 8.79
CA ASP A 344 -0.29 16.54 8.13
C ASP A 344 0.32 15.21 8.64
N ASN A 345 -0.24 14.62 9.70
CA ASN A 345 0.33 13.45 10.37
C ASN A 345 -0.45 12.16 10.07
N VAL A 346 -1.67 12.28 9.55
CA VAL A 346 -2.60 11.16 9.33
C VAL A 346 -3.06 11.12 7.90
N THR A 347 -2.87 9.98 7.25
CA THR A 347 -3.32 9.78 5.87
C THR A 347 -3.61 8.31 5.59
N GLN A 348 -4.21 8.02 4.44
CA GLN A 348 -4.43 6.64 4.00
C GLN A 348 -3.20 6.11 3.26
N ILE A 349 -2.99 4.80 3.30
CA ILE A 349 -1.87 4.15 2.62
C ILE A 349 -2.21 3.96 1.14
N ILE A 350 -1.25 4.16 0.23
CA ILE A 350 -1.44 3.86 -1.20
C ILE A 350 -1.40 2.36 -1.48
N THR A 351 -2.07 1.95 -2.55
CA THR A 351 -1.99 0.62 -3.14
C THR A 351 -1.75 0.74 -4.62
N PHE A 352 -1.07 -0.27 -5.17
CA PHE A 352 -0.76 -0.33 -6.59
C PHE A 352 -1.50 -1.49 -7.23
N GLY A 353 -2.34 -1.18 -8.22
CA GLY A 353 -2.95 -2.21 -9.04
C GLY A 353 -1.95 -2.70 -10.08
N THR A 354 -1.62 -3.99 -10.08
CA THR A 354 -0.72 -4.62 -11.05
C THR A 354 -1.49 -5.27 -12.20
N MET A 355 -0.82 -5.49 -13.33
CA MET A 355 -1.41 -6.22 -14.46
C MET A 355 -1.33 -7.73 -14.25
N ALA A 356 -2.40 -8.31 -13.71
CA ALA A 356 -2.54 -9.76 -13.61
C ALA A 356 -2.58 -10.44 -15.00
N ALA A 357 -2.16 -11.70 -15.09
CA ALA A 357 -2.07 -12.49 -16.34
C ALA A 357 -3.19 -12.25 -17.36
N ARG A 358 -4.45 -12.43 -16.93
CA ARG A 358 -5.63 -12.24 -17.79
C ARG A 358 -5.80 -10.79 -18.26
N ALA A 359 -5.49 -9.82 -17.41
CA ALA A 359 -5.57 -8.41 -17.74
C ALA A 359 -4.45 -8.01 -18.71
N ALA A 360 -3.22 -8.49 -18.48
CA ALA A 360 -2.07 -8.31 -19.37
C ALA A 360 -2.40 -8.78 -20.80
N VAL A 361 -2.90 -10.01 -20.95
CA VAL A 361 -3.30 -10.55 -22.27
C VAL A 361 -4.39 -9.71 -22.94
N ARG A 362 -5.38 -9.23 -22.18
CA ARG A 362 -6.44 -8.36 -22.71
C ARG A 362 -5.93 -7.00 -23.15
N ASP A 363 -5.09 -6.35 -22.34
CA ASP A 363 -4.55 -5.03 -22.63
C ASP A 363 -3.58 -5.06 -23.82
N VAL A 364 -2.69 -6.05 -23.89
CA VAL A 364 -1.79 -6.24 -25.03
C VAL A 364 -2.59 -6.58 -26.29
N GLY A 365 -3.55 -7.50 -26.21
CA GLY A 365 -4.38 -7.87 -27.36
C GLY A 365 -5.14 -6.69 -27.95
N ARG A 366 -5.66 -5.79 -27.10
CA ARG A 366 -6.27 -4.51 -27.52
C ARG A 366 -5.28 -3.63 -28.28
N VAL A 367 -4.06 -3.49 -27.77
CA VAL A 367 -3.02 -2.64 -28.37
C VAL A 367 -2.51 -3.19 -29.71
N LEU A 368 -2.42 -4.52 -29.83
CA LEU A 368 -2.11 -5.22 -31.08
C LEU A 368 -3.25 -5.15 -32.11
N GLY A 369 -4.47 -4.78 -31.69
CA GLY A 369 -5.64 -4.68 -32.55
C GLY A 369 -6.32 -6.03 -32.80
N ILE A 370 -6.11 -7.01 -31.92
CA ILE A 370 -6.74 -8.33 -31.98
C ILE A 370 -8.20 -8.21 -31.53
N PRO A 371 -9.18 -8.84 -32.22
CA PRO A 371 -10.58 -8.79 -31.81
C PRO A 371 -10.80 -9.22 -30.35
N TYR A 372 -11.55 -8.43 -29.59
CA TYR A 372 -11.78 -8.66 -28.16
C TYR A 372 -12.32 -10.06 -27.85
N SER A 373 -13.21 -10.60 -28.69
CA SER A 373 -13.76 -11.96 -28.52
C SER A 373 -12.70 -13.05 -28.57
N LYS A 374 -11.71 -12.92 -29.47
CA LYS A 374 -10.57 -13.85 -29.58
C LYS A 374 -9.70 -13.74 -28.33
N VAL A 375 -9.36 -12.52 -27.91
CA VAL A 375 -8.51 -12.27 -26.74
C VAL A 375 -9.18 -12.72 -25.43
N ASP A 376 -10.48 -12.46 -25.24
CA ASP A 376 -11.19 -12.86 -24.03
C ASP A 376 -11.33 -14.39 -23.92
N ARG A 377 -11.52 -15.10 -25.04
CA ARG A 377 -11.50 -16.57 -25.06
C ARG A 377 -10.17 -17.11 -24.58
N ILE A 378 -9.07 -16.57 -25.10
CA ILE A 378 -7.71 -16.96 -24.72
C ILE A 378 -7.43 -16.63 -23.25
N ALA A 379 -7.81 -15.44 -22.79
CA ALA A 379 -7.63 -15.03 -21.40
C ALA A 379 -8.38 -15.93 -20.40
N LYS A 380 -9.51 -16.53 -20.80
CA LYS A 380 -10.28 -17.47 -19.96
C LYS A 380 -9.61 -18.83 -19.78
N LEU A 381 -8.71 -19.23 -20.69
CA LEU A 381 -7.92 -20.47 -20.57
C LEU A 381 -6.87 -20.39 -19.45
N ILE A 382 -6.50 -19.18 -19.03
CA ILE A 382 -5.56 -18.96 -17.94
C ILE A 382 -6.30 -19.14 -16.62
N SER A 383 -5.86 -20.05 -15.76
CA SER A 383 -6.41 -20.25 -14.42
C SER A 383 -6.34 -18.97 -13.56
N PHE A 384 -7.28 -18.83 -12.62
CA PHE A 384 -7.29 -17.66 -11.71
C PHE A 384 -6.03 -17.64 -10.84
N ASN A 385 -5.43 -16.45 -10.65
CA ASN A 385 -4.19 -16.25 -9.88
C ASN A 385 -2.99 -17.13 -10.32
N ARG A 386 -2.91 -17.50 -11.61
CA ARG A 386 -1.72 -18.13 -12.18
C ARG A 386 -0.96 -17.17 -13.07
N GLU A 387 0.36 -17.25 -13.00
CA GLU A 387 1.28 -16.55 -13.90
C GLU A 387 1.18 -17.10 -15.33
N LEU A 388 1.48 -16.26 -16.33
CA LEU A 388 1.39 -16.67 -17.73
C LEU A 388 2.31 -17.83 -18.06
N LYS A 389 3.54 -17.85 -17.53
CA LYS A 389 4.51 -18.94 -17.74
C LYS A 389 3.93 -20.30 -17.31
N ILE A 390 3.38 -20.36 -16.10
CA ILE A 390 2.78 -21.58 -15.53
C ILE A 390 1.52 -21.96 -16.31
N ALA A 391 0.67 -20.99 -16.66
CA ALA A 391 -0.55 -21.25 -17.41
C ALA A 391 -0.29 -21.87 -18.79
N ILE A 392 0.78 -21.43 -19.48
CA ILE A 392 1.23 -22.04 -20.74
C ILE A 392 1.67 -23.49 -20.50
N GLU A 393 2.41 -23.76 -19.43
CA GLU A 393 2.90 -25.12 -19.12
C GLU A 393 1.76 -26.10 -18.81
N GLU A 394 0.76 -25.67 -18.04
CA GLU A 394 -0.38 -26.48 -17.59
C GLU A 394 -1.41 -26.72 -18.71
N SER A 395 -1.61 -25.77 -19.63
CA SER A 395 -2.66 -25.84 -20.65
C SER A 395 -2.15 -26.34 -22.00
N ARG A 396 -2.59 -27.54 -22.41
CA ARG A 396 -2.29 -28.08 -23.74
C ARG A 396 -2.84 -27.20 -24.87
N GLU A 397 -4.04 -26.66 -24.68
CA GLU A 397 -4.70 -25.79 -25.65
C GLU A 397 -3.92 -24.48 -25.86
N LEU A 398 -3.35 -23.89 -24.80
CA LEU A 398 -2.50 -22.69 -24.95
C LEU A 398 -1.22 -23.00 -25.73
N LYS A 399 -0.59 -24.16 -25.48
CA LYS A 399 0.61 -24.58 -26.23
C LYS A 399 0.33 -24.76 -27.72
N GLU A 400 -0.78 -25.41 -28.06
CA GLU A 400 -1.22 -25.62 -29.44
C GLU A 400 -1.47 -24.26 -30.13
N LEU A 401 -2.22 -23.35 -29.50
CA LEU A 401 -2.49 -22.01 -30.03
C LEU A 401 -1.21 -21.18 -30.25
N LEU A 402 -0.24 -21.25 -29.35
CA LEU A 402 1.04 -20.54 -29.47
C LEU A 402 1.93 -21.10 -30.59
N ALA A 403 1.79 -22.38 -30.93
CA ALA A 403 2.53 -23.01 -32.02
C ALA A 403 1.91 -22.70 -33.39
N GLU A 404 0.58 -22.60 -33.47
CA GLU A 404 -0.15 -22.42 -34.72
C GLU A 404 -0.32 -20.95 -35.14
N ASP A 405 -0.52 -20.04 -34.18
CA ASP A 405 -0.85 -18.64 -34.44
C ASP A 405 0.28 -17.69 -33.98
N GLY A 406 1.07 -17.20 -34.95
CA GLY A 406 2.16 -16.26 -34.70
C GLY A 406 1.74 -14.92 -34.09
N GLU A 407 0.49 -14.48 -34.31
CA GLU A 407 -0.07 -13.29 -33.67
C GLU A 407 -0.28 -13.54 -32.17
N ILE A 408 -0.76 -14.74 -31.81
CA ILE A 408 -0.95 -15.14 -30.40
C ILE A 408 0.39 -15.40 -29.71
N LYS A 409 1.37 -15.95 -30.42
CA LYS A 409 2.74 -16.05 -29.91
C LYS A 409 3.30 -14.68 -29.51
N THR A 410 3.20 -13.71 -30.41
CA THR A 410 3.66 -12.33 -30.15
C THR A 410 2.88 -11.68 -29.00
N LEU A 411 1.57 -11.92 -28.92
CA LEU A 411 0.72 -11.47 -27.81
C LEU A 411 1.25 -11.97 -26.47
N PHE A 412 1.55 -13.27 -26.34
CA PHE A 412 2.02 -13.84 -25.07
C PHE A 412 3.44 -13.42 -24.71
N GLU A 413 4.36 -13.33 -25.69
CA GLU A 413 5.71 -12.82 -25.44
C GLU A 413 5.69 -11.41 -24.82
N ILE A 414 4.84 -10.52 -25.35
CA ILE A 414 4.70 -9.16 -24.82
C ILE A 414 3.91 -9.16 -23.51
N ALA A 415 2.85 -9.98 -23.41
CA ALA A 415 2.05 -10.10 -22.19
C ALA A 415 2.88 -10.56 -20.99
N GLN A 416 3.84 -11.47 -21.20
CA GLN A 416 4.79 -11.91 -20.18
C GLN A 416 5.71 -10.78 -19.72
N GLY A 417 6.09 -9.85 -20.60
CA GLY A 417 6.91 -8.69 -20.26
C GLY A 417 6.14 -7.61 -19.48
N VAL A 418 4.82 -7.51 -19.65
CA VAL A 418 3.99 -6.53 -18.90
C VAL A 418 3.30 -7.11 -17.67
N GLU A 419 3.24 -8.44 -17.54
CA GLU A 419 2.66 -9.12 -16.37
C GLU A 419 3.35 -8.66 -15.08
N GLY A 420 2.56 -8.35 -14.07
CA GLY A 420 3.05 -7.90 -12.76
C GLY A 420 3.48 -6.43 -12.69
N LEU A 421 3.63 -5.73 -13.82
CA LEU A 421 3.95 -4.30 -13.79
C LEU A 421 2.81 -3.48 -13.16
N THR A 422 3.19 -2.39 -12.49
CA THR A 422 2.26 -1.45 -11.86
C THR A 422 1.49 -0.67 -12.91
N ARG A 423 0.16 -0.61 -12.77
CA ARG A 423 -0.75 0.06 -13.72
C ARG A 423 -1.24 1.40 -13.21
N HIS A 424 -1.70 1.46 -11.96
CA HIS A 424 -2.29 2.65 -11.38
C HIS A 424 -2.18 2.65 -9.86
N ALA A 425 -2.14 3.85 -9.30
CA ALA A 425 -2.27 4.10 -7.88
C ALA A 425 -3.75 4.12 -7.47
N SER A 426 -4.06 3.51 -6.33
CA SER A 426 -5.34 3.53 -5.63
C SER A 426 -5.11 3.70 -4.13
N THR A 427 -6.17 3.97 -3.38
CA THR A 427 -6.08 4.07 -1.91
C THR A 427 -6.33 2.71 -1.26
N HIS A 428 -5.53 2.33 -0.26
CA HIS A 428 -5.76 1.10 0.52
C HIS A 428 -7.14 1.17 1.15
N ALA A 429 -7.91 0.09 1.00
CA ALA A 429 -9.30 0.10 1.45
C ALA A 429 -9.42 0.42 2.94
N ALA A 430 -8.49 -0.03 3.78
CA ALA A 430 -8.56 0.08 5.24
C ALA A 430 -7.38 0.81 5.90
N GLY A 431 -6.29 1.03 5.17
CA GLY A 431 -4.98 1.28 5.77
C GLY A 431 -4.81 2.75 6.06
N VAL A 432 -4.68 3.09 7.33
CA VAL A 432 -4.41 4.45 7.81
C VAL A 432 -3.06 4.44 8.49
N VAL A 433 -2.25 5.46 8.23
CA VAL A 433 -0.98 5.69 8.92
C VAL A 433 -1.12 6.89 9.83
N ILE A 434 -0.55 6.80 11.04
CA ILE A 434 -0.47 7.90 12.00
C ILE A 434 1.00 8.08 12.35
N ALA A 435 1.60 9.15 11.85
CA ALA A 435 2.99 9.49 12.14
C ALA A 435 3.09 10.36 13.42
N PRO A 436 4.24 10.31 14.13
CA PRO A 436 4.49 11.19 15.28
C PRO A 436 4.67 12.67 14.91
N ASP A 437 5.00 12.96 13.66
CA ASP A 437 5.21 14.29 13.09
C ASP A 437 4.75 14.26 11.62
N LYS A 438 4.94 15.36 10.88
CA LYS A 438 4.54 15.50 9.48
C LYS A 438 4.94 14.29 8.66
N LEU A 439 3.99 13.73 7.92
CA LEU A 439 4.20 12.54 7.11
C LEU A 439 5.32 12.71 6.08
N THR A 440 5.50 13.92 5.55
CA THR A 440 6.55 14.25 4.57
C THR A 440 7.97 14.10 5.11
N HIS A 441 8.16 14.01 6.43
CA HIS A 441 9.45 13.66 7.03
C HIS A 441 9.79 12.17 6.85
N TYR A 442 8.81 11.32 6.56
CA TYR A 442 8.92 9.87 6.53
C TYR A 442 8.57 9.26 5.16
N THR A 443 7.56 9.80 4.47
CA THR A 443 7.07 9.31 3.18
C THR A 443 6.52 10.46 2.33
N PRO A 444 6.75 10.46 1.00
CA PRO A 444 6.09 11.43 0.13
C PRO A 444 4.58 11.16 0.06
N LEU A 445 3.81 12.18 -0.29
CA LEU A 445 2.36 12.09 -0.39
C LEU A 445 1.89 12.14 -1.85
N TYR A 446 0.78 11.47 -2.11
CA TYR A 446 0.11 11.42 -3.40
C TYR A 446 -1.31 11.94 -3.26
N ARG A 447 -1.77 12.73 -4.24
CA ARG A 447 -3.17 13.16 -4.34
C ARG A 447 -3.86 12.31 -5.39
N THR A 448 -4.89 11.58 -4.98
CA THR A 448 -5.68 10.76 -5.90
C THR A 448 -6.60 11.63 -6.76
N ASN A 449 -7.14 11.04 -7.82
CA ASN A 449 -8.14 11.68 -8.68
C ASN A 449 -9.44 12.07 -7.93
N LYS A 450 -9.65 11.54 -6.72
CA LYS A 450 -10.78 11.88 -5.83
C LYS A 450 -10.42 13.00 -4.84
N ASN A 451 -9.26 13.64 -4.99
CA ASN A 451 -8.68 14.62 -4.05
C ASN A 451 -8.41 14.05 -2.64
N GLU A 452 -8.28 12.74 -2.51
CA GLU A 452 -7.81 12.11 -1.26
C GLU A 452 -6.28 12.18 -1.23
N ILE A 453 -5.72 12.42 -0.05
CA ILE A 453 -4.27 12.33 0.15
C ILE A 453 -3.95 10.92 0.62
N THR A 454 -2.89 10.34 0.07
CA THR A 454 -2.33 9.05 0.49
C THR A 454 -0.82 9.15 0.65
N THR A 455 -0.20 8.17 1.29
CA THR A 455 1.25 7.96 1.19
C THR A 455 1.65 7.64 -0.26
N GLN A 456 2.94 7.65 -0.58
CA GLN A 456 3.47 7.05 -1.81
C GLN A 456 4.12 5.69 -1.55
N TYR A 457 4.45 5.40 -0.30
CA TYR A 457 4.90 4.07 0.12
C TYR A 457 3.70 3.20 0.39
N GLU A 458 3.70 2.02 -0.25
CA GLU A 458 2.71 0.99 0.01
C GLU A 458 2.94 0.37 1.40
N MET A 459 2.00 -0.50 1.80
CA MET A 459 1.92 -1.09 3.12
C MET A 459 3.27 -1.62 3.67
N HIS A 460 3.98 -2.47 2.92
CA HIS A 460 5.23 -3.05 3.42
C HIS A 460 6.35 -2.03 3.51
N ALA A 461 6.41 -1.08 2.58
CA ALA A 461 7.36 0.03 2.65
C ALA A 461 7.09 0.94 3.87
N ILE A 462 5.82 1.22 4.21
CA ILE A 462 5.43 1.98 5.42
C ILE A 462 5.85 1.25 6.70
N GLU A 463 5.62 -0.06 6.76
CA GLU A 463 6.06 -0.91 7.89
C GLU A 463 7.59 -0.97 7.99
N ALA A 464 8.29 -1.07 6.86
CA ALA A 464 9.75 -1.12 6.82
C ALA A 464 10.42 0.16 7.29
N ILE A 465 9.83 1.34 6.99
CA ILE A 465 10.30 2.61 7.56
C ILE A 465 9.80 2.84 8.99
N GLY A 466 9.07 1.88 9.56
CA GLY A 466 8.70 1.83 10.98
C GLY A 466 7.51 2.70 11.39
N LEU A 467 6.76 3.24 10.44
CA LEU A 467 5.52 3.94 10.75
C LEU A 467 4.43 2.95 11.16
N LEU A 468 3.63 3.34 12.15
CA LEU A 468 2.51 2.55 12.60
C LEU A 468 1.36 2.62 11.59
N LYS A 469 1.01 1.45 11.06
CA LYS A 469 -0.22 1.22 10.30
C LYS A 469 -1.36 0.83 11.25
N MET A 470 -2.56 1.29 10.92
CA MET A 470 -3.81 0.83 11.53
C MET A 470 -4.81 0.50 10.42
N ASP A 471 -5.42 -0.67 10.46
CA ASP A 471 -6.47 -1.04 9.51
C ASP A 471 -7.86 -0.72 10.08
N PHE A 472 -8.52 0.25 9.46
CA PHE A 472 -9.92 0.61 9.68
C PHE A 472 -10.76 -0.09 8.62
N LEU A 473 -11.15 -1.34 8.89
CA LEU A 473 -11.90 -2.14 7.93
C LEU A 473 -13.37 -1.72 7.93
N GLY A 474 -13.90 -1.41 6.74
CA GLY A 474 -15.34 -1.21 6.55
C GLY A 474 -16.04 -2.56 6.47
N LEU A 475 -16.85 -2.91 7.47
CA LEU A 475 -17.58 -4.17 7.51
C LEU A 475 -19.07 -3.96 7.23
N LYS A 476 -19.53 -4.39 6.04
CA LYS A 476 -20.93 -4.26 5.62
C LYS A 476 -21.94 -4.93 6.56
N THR A 477 -21.53 -6.00 7.24
CA THR A 477 -22.35 -6.68 8.25
C THR A 477 -22.78 -5.74 9.37
N LEU A 478 -21.94 -4.77 9.76
CA LEU A 478 -22.30 -3.78 10.77
C LEU A 478 -23.40 -2.83 10.27
N ASN A 479 -23.40 -2.45 8.99
CA ASN A 479 -24.48 -1.65 8.41
C ASN A 479 -25.82 -2.41 8.47
N VAL A 480 -25.80 -3.70 8.08
CA VAL A 480 -27.00 -4.56 8.13
C VAL A 480 -27.53 -4.68 9.57
N ILE A 481 -26.65 -4.81 10.55
CA ILE A 481 -27.03 -4.85 11.96
C ILE A 481 -27.64 -3.51 12.39
N GLU A 482 -27.04 -2.36 12.03
CA GLU A 482 -27.61 -1.05 12.35
C GLU A 482 -29.01 -0.86 11.78
N ASP A 483 -29.20 -1.17 10.49
CA ASP A 483 -30.51 -1.11 9.84
C ASP A 483 -31.52 -2.04 10.52
N THR A 484 -31.11 -3.24 10.90
CA THR A 484 -31.97 -4.17 11.64
C THR A 484 -32.40 -3.58 12.99
N LEU A 485 -31.46 -3.00 13.76
CA LEU A 485 -31.77 -2.36 15.03
C LEU A 485 -32.70 -1.16 14.87
N ARG A 486 -32.48 -0.33 13.84
CA ARG A 486 -33.33 0.80 13.47
C ARG A 486 -34.75 0.35 13.16
N LEU A 487 -34.91 -0.67 12.31
CA LEU A 487 -36.22 -1.21 11.93
C LEU A 487 -36.95 -1.86 13.13
N ILE A 488 -36.23 -2.54 14.02
CA ILE A 488 -36.82 -3.08 15.26
C ILE A 488 -37.34 -1.93 16.14
N LYS A 489 -36.55 -0.86 16.30
CA LYS A 489 -36.97 0.32 17.07
C LYS A 489 -38.17 1.03 16.44
N GLU A 490 -38.18 1.21 15.13
CA GLU A 490 -39.28 1.86 14.41
C GLU A 490 -40.59 1.06 14.50
N ASN A 491 -40.53 -0.26 14.25
CA ASN A 491 -41.70 -1.12 14.11
C ASN A 491 -42.19 -1.75 15.42
N LYS A 492 -41.28 -2.07 16.35
CA LYS A 492 -41.59 -2.75 17.61
C LYS A 492 -41.42 -1.86 18.84
N LYS A 493 -40.95 -0.62 18.67
CA LYS A 493 -40.66 0.33 19.76
C LYS A 493 -39.75 -0.26 20.84
N LYS A 494 -38.90 -1.21 20.46
CA LYS A 494 -37.96 -1.91 21.34
C LYS A 494 -36.54 -1.48 21.01
N GLU A 495 -35.79 -1.06 22.02
CA GLU A 495 -34.34 -0.88 21.89
C GLU A 495 -33.63 -2.20 22.21
N VAL A 496 -32.71 -2.60 21.34
CA VAL A 496 -31.89 -3.80 21.50
C VAL A 496 -30.45 -3.36 21.68
N ASP A 497 -29.85 -3.82 22.78
CA ASP A 497 -28.45 -3.60 23.11
C ASP A 497 -27.65 -4.84 22.71
N LEU A 498 -26.77 -4.71 21.73
CA LEU A 498 -25.98 -5.82 21.17
C LEU A 498 -25.09 -6.47 22.23
N ASP A 499 -24.53 -5.67 23.14
CA ASP A 499 -23.60 -6.15 24.17
C ASP A 499 -24.31 -6.97 25.26
N LYS A 500 -25.65 -6.96 25.28
CA LYS A 500 -26.49 -7.70 26.25
C LYS A 500 -27.20 -8.91 25.63
N ILE A 501 -26.94 -9.22 24.37
CA ILE A 501 -27.56 -10.39 23.72
C ILE A 501 -27.00 -11.68 24.32
N SER A 502 -27.89 -12.60 24.70
CA SER A 502 -27.50 -13.89 25.25
C SER A 502 -26.88 -14.80 24.18
N LEU A 503 -25.68 -15.29 24.45
CA LEU A 503 -25.01 -16.30 23.62
C LEU A 503 -25.56 -17.73 23.83
N LYS A 504 -26.64 -17.90 24.60
CA LYS A 504 -27.26 -19.21 24.90
C LYS A 504 -28.66 -19.35 24.31
N ASP A 505 -29.01 -18.53 23.33
CA ASP A 505 -30.34 -18.54 22.73
C ASP A 505 -30.59 -19.81 21.89
N LYS A 506 -31.48 -20.68 22.39
CA LYS A 506 -31.80 -21.97 21.75
C LYS A 506 -32.44 -21.81 20.37
N SER A 507 -33.14 -20.70 20.11
CA SER A 507 -33.80 -20.47 18.82
C SER A 507 -32.77 -20.17 17.74
N THR A 508 -31.75 -19.37 18.06
CA THR A 508 -30.60 -19.09 17.19
C THR A 508 -29.88 -20.38 16.82
N TYR A 509 -29.56 -21.25 17.79
CA TYR A 509 -28.89 -22.52 17.51
C TYR A 509 -29.74 -23.51 16.71
N ARG A 510 -31.07 -23.48 16.83
CA ARG A 510 -31.98 -24.27 15.97
C ARG A 510 -31.92 -23.82 14.51
N LEU A 511 -31.98 -22.52 14.27
CA LEU A 511 -31.85 -21.94 12.92
C LEU A 511 -30.49 -22.31 12.30
N LEU A 512 -29.41 -22.13 13.05
CA LEU A 512 -28.06 -22.51 12.62
C LEU A 512 -28.00 -24.02 12.32
N SER A 513 -28.45 -24.88 13.23
CA SER A 513 -28.46 -26.33 13.05
C SER A 513 -29.31 -26.81 11.87
N GLY A 514 -30.36 -26.06 11.50
CA GLY A 514 -31.14 -26.27 10.27
C GLY A 514 -30.40 -25.89 8.98
N GLY A 515 -29.24 -25.25 9.09
CA GLY A 515 -28.45 -24.70 7.98
C GLY A 515 -29.16 -23.58 7.23
N GLU A 516 -30.07 -22.87 7.91
CA GLU A 516 -30.81 -21.71 7.39
C GLU A 516 -29.95 -20.44 7.52
N THR A 517 -28.72 -20.48 7.01
CA THR A 517 -27.69 -19.44 7.26
C THR A 517 -27.57 -18.40 6.14
N LEU A 518 -28.58 -18.25 5.30
CA LEU A 518 -28.59 -17.21 4.28
C LEU A 518 -28.60 -15.82 4.95
N GLY A 519 -27.60 -14.99 4.65
CA GLY A 519 -27.42 -13.68 5.29
C GLY A 519 -26.83 -13.74 6.72
N VAL A 520 -26.34 -14.89 7.17
CA VAL A 520 -25.63 -15.03 8.46
C VAL A 520 -24.13 -14.97 8.21
N PHE A 521 -23.51 -13.88 8.66
CA PHE A 521 -22.10 -13.57 8.44
C PHE A 521 -21.15 -14.77 8.69
N GLN A 522 -20.19 -14.95 7.79
CA GLN A 522 -19.20 -16.04 7.74
C GLN A 522 -19.72 -17.45 7.46
N VAL A 523 -21.04 -17.70 7.54
CA VAL A 523 -21.59 -19.05 7.44
C VAL A 523 -22.59 -19.26 6.30
N GLU A 524 -22.52 -18.43 5.26
CA GLU A 524 -23.48 -18.42 4.15
C GLU A 524 -23.17 -19.42 3.04
N SER A 525 -21.91 -19.86 2.90
CA SER A 525 -21.50 -20.70 1.77
C SER A 525 -22.15 -22.08 1.82
N LYS A 526 -22.36 -22.70 0.66
CA LYS A 526 -23.04 -24.00 0.59
C LYS A 526 -22.33 -25.09 1.38
N GLY A 527 -21.00 -25.17 1.27
CA GLY A 527 -20.23 -26.16 2.03
C GLY A 527 -20.22 -25.88 3.53
N MET A 528 -20.31 -24.60 3.95
CA MET A 528 -20.44 -24.26 5.36
C MET A 528 -21.83 -24.60 5.91
N GLN A 529 -22.90 -24.35 5.15
CA GLN A 529 -24.25 -24.78 5.49
C GLN A 529 -24.32 -26.29 5.74
N ASP A 530 -23.72 -27.08 4.84
CA ASP A 530 -23.69 -28.54 4.97
C ASP A 530 -22.88 -28.98 6.20
N LEU A 531 -21.78 -28.29 6.50
CA LEU A 531 -20.98 -28.55 7.70
C LEU A 531 -21.75 -28.23 8.99
N ILE A 532 -22.43 -27.09 9.06
CA ILE A 532 -23.20 -26.67 10.24
C ILE A 532 -24.33 -27.66 10.51
N LYS A 533 -25.01 -28.15 9.47
CA LYS A 533 -26.02 -29.22 9.61
C LYS A 533 -25.44 -30.49 10.21
N LYS A 534 -24.26 -30.92 9.73
CA LYS A 534 -23.58 -32.11 10.25
C LYS A 534 -23.16 -31.95 11.71
N LEU A 535 -22.61 -30.78 12.08
CA LEU A 535 -22.14 -30.54 13.45
C LEU A 535 -23.29 -30.28 14.44
N SER A 536 -24.37 -29.60 14.00
CA SER A 536 -25.43 -28.99 14.82
C SER A 536 -24.87 -28.23 16.04
N PRO A 537 -24.49 -26.96 15.87
CA PRO A 537 -23.98 -26.15 16.98
C PRO A 537 -25.06 -25.92 18.05
N GLU A 538 -24.68 -26.04 19.32
CA GLU A 538 -25.55 -25.85 20.49
C GLU A 538 -25.05 -24.73 21.43
N LYS A 539 -23.78 -24.33 21.25
CA LYS A 539 -23.09 -23.29 22.03
C LYS A 539 -22.13 -22.48 21.15
N PHE A 540 -21.67 -21.35 21.65
CA PHE A 540 -20.87 -20.40 20.86
C PHE A 540 -19.51 -20.97 20.47
N GLU A 541 -18.91 -21.79 21.34
CA GLU A 541 -17.63 -22.46 21.12
C GLU A 541 -17.67 -23.41 19.92
N ASP A 542 -18.85 -23.93 19.57
CA ASP A 542 -19.02 -24.74 18.36
C ASP A 542 -18.81 -23.92 17.09
N LEU A 543 -19.27 -22.66 17.08
CA LEU A 543 -19.10 -21.76 15.94
C LEU A 543 -17.64 -21.36 15.78
N ILE A 544 -16.95 -21.10 16.90
CA ILE A 544 -15.51 -20.85 16.92
C ILE A 544 -14.76 -22.05 16.28
N ALA A 545 -15.11 -23.27 16.68
CA ALA A 545 -14.50 -24.48 16.14
C ALA A 545 -14.82 -24.69 14.65
N ILE A 546 -16.07 -24.50 14.21
CA ILE A 546 -16.48 -24.63 12.80
C ILE A 546 -15.66 -23.72 11.90
N LEU A 547 -15.54 -22.45 12.28
CA LEU A 547 -14.80 -21.45 11.49
C LEU A 547 -13.29 -21.74 11.44
N ALA A 548 -12.74 -22.37 12.48
CA ALA A 548 -11.36 -22.83 12.49
C ALA A 548 -11.14 -24.07 11.58
N LEU A 549 -12.10 -25.00 11.58
CA LEU A 549 -12.02 -26.26 10.83
C LEU A 549 -12.37 -26.12 9.34
N TYR A 550 -13.19 -25.15 8.95
CA TYR A 550 -13.56 -24.95 7.55
C TYR A 550 -12.47 -24.22 6.76
N ARG A 551 -11.31 -24.87 6.63
CA ARG A 551 -10.13 -24.40 5.89
C ARG A 551 -9.54 -25.54 5.06
N PRO A 552 -8.84 -25.27 3.94
CA PRO A 552 -8.33 -26.31 3.06
C PRO A 552 -7.51 -27.39 3.79
N GLY A 553 -6.63 -27.03 4.72
CA GLY A 553 -5.82 -28.01 5.47
C GLY A 553 -6.68 -29.02 6.25
N PRO A 554 -7.47 -28.55 7.24
CA PRO A 554 -8.35 -29.44 7.99
C PRO A 554 -9.39 -30.17 7.13
N LEU A 555 -9.89 -29.57 6.04
CA LEU A 555 -10.83 -30.21 5.11
C LEU A 555 -10.22 -31.37 4.32
N HIS A 556 -8.93 -31.29 3.94
CA HIS A 556 -8.22 -32.39 3.30
C HIS A 556 -7.75 -33.46 4.30
N SER A 557 -7.87 -33.18 5.60
CA SER A 557 -7.56 -34.12 6.68
C SER A 557 -8.84 -34.74 7.25
N ARG A 558 -8.72 -35.86 7.96
CA ARG A 558 -9.84 -36.46 8.70
C ARG A 558 -10.24 -35.68 9.97
N MET A 559 -9.57 -34.56 10.27
CA MET A 559 -9.74 -33.80 11.51
C MET A 559 -11.15 -33.26 11.68
N MET A 560 -11.80 -32.84 10.59
CA MET A 560 -13.18 -32.34 10.64
C MET A 560 -14.17 -33.45 10.99
N ASP A 561 -14.05 -34.62 10.36
CA ASP A 561 -14.91 -35.77 10.61
C ASP A 561 -14.71 -36.30 12.04
N ASP A 562 -13.45 -36.41 12.49
CA ASP A 562 -13.12 -36.84 13.86
C ASP A 562 -13.70 -35.88 14.92
N PHE A 563 -13.69 -34.57 14.66
CA PHE A 563 -14.31 -33.58 15.55
C PHE A 563 -15.82 -33.76 15.63
N ILE A 564 -16.49 -33.94 14.48
CA ILE A 564 -17.93 -34.19 14.42
C ILE A 564 -18.28 -35.48 15.16
N ASP A 565 -17.55 -36.56 14.91
CA ASP A 565 -17.84 -37.86 15.50
C ASP A 565 -17.63 -37.86 17.02
N ARG A 566 -16.57 -37.22 17.52
CA ARG A 566 -16.35 -37.04 18.95
C ARG A 566 -17.45 -36.22 19.60
N LYS A 567 -17.83 -35.09 18.98
CA LYS A 567 -18.91 -34.25 19.50
C LYS A 567 -20.26 -34.99 19.53
N ARG A 568 -20.54 -35.79 18.50
CA ARG A 568 -21.78 -36.59 18.39
C ARG A 568 -21.76 -37.86 19.24
N GLY A 569 -20.69 -38.12 19.99
CA GLY A 569 -20.54 -39.33 20.80
C GLY A 569 -20.37 -40.61 19.98
N ARG A 570 -19.99 -40.50 18.71
CA ARG A 570 -19.68 -41.66 17.83
C ARG A 570 -18.25 -42.17 17.99
N SER A 571 -17.38 -41.35 18.58
CA SER A 571 -15.98 -41.67 18.88
C SER A 571 -15.59 -41.10 20.25
N GLU A 572 -14.68 -41.76 20.97
CA GLU A 572 -14.17 -41.27 22.26
C GLU A 572 -13.25 -40.04 22.10
N VAL A 573 -13.35 -39.12 23.06
CA VAL A 573 -12.43 -37.98 23.18
C VAL A 573 -11.13 -38.47 23.83
N LYS A 574 -10.05 -38.45 23.05
CA LYS A 574 -8.70 -38.77 23.54
C LYS A 574 -7.87 -37.49 23.65
N TYR A 575 -7.28 -37.27 24.82
CA TYR A 575 -6.34 -36.18 25.06
C TYR A 575 -4.95 -36.67 24.67
N LEU A 576 -4.43 -36.15 23.54
CA LEU A 576 -3.13 -36.55 22.99
C LEU A 576 -1.94 -35.94 23.75
N HIS A 577 -2.21 -34.93 24.58
CA HIS A 577 -1.24 -34.25 25.43
C HIS A 577 -1.80 -34.22 26.87
N PRO A 578 -0.97 -34.44 27.90
CA PRO A 578 -1.38 -34.40 29.30
C PRO A 578 -1.95 -33.04 29.73
#